data_AF-A0A5J4RL69-F1
#
_entry.id   AF-A0A5J4RL69-F1
#
_cell.length_a   1.000
_cell.length_b   1.000
_cell.length_c   1.000
_cell.angle_alpha   90.00
_cell.angle_beta   90.00
_cell.angle_gamma   90.00
#
_symmetry.space_group_name_H-M   'P 1'
#
loop_
_entity.id
_entity.type
_entity.pdbx_description
1 polymer ?
#
loop_
_entity_poly.entity_id
_entity_poly.type
_entity_poly.pdbx_seq_one_letter_code
_entity_poly.pdbx_strand_id
1 'polypeptide(L)'
;MNKEVIKVINQIGSEIAFLFNSVLEEDSISINSKVNKNTLRDSNLRKDFQQNIKITDSVVIENLFNHYIDFIEKGRTPKYKKIPPISSLRDWAMKNGIATDNRTLYIISYVIWRDGYAARPILSKLDELVEKQFDSIWSLDLFNVIIDELNKYFNE
;
A
#
# COMPACT_ATOMS: atom_id res chain seq x y z
N MET A 1 12.46 -19.94 -18.46
CA MET A 1 11.50 -20.35 -17.41
C MET A 1 10.22 -20.80 -18.10
N ASN A 2 9.63 -21.91 -17.64
CA ASN A 2 8.40 -22.46 -18.22
C ASN A 2 7.20 -21.52 -18.06
N LYS A 3 6.26 -21.62 -19.00
CA LYS A 3 5.00 -20.85 -18.99
C LYS A 3 4.18 -21.08 -17.72
N GLU A 4 4.16 -22.29 -17.18
CA GLU A 4 3.39 -22.59 -15.97
C GLU A 4 4.03 -21.94 -14.73
N VAL A 5 5.36 -21.96 -14.60
CA VAL A 5 6.06 -21.25 -13.51
C VAL A 5 5.81 -19.74 -13.61
N ILE A 6 5.89 -19.17 -14.82
CA ILE A 6 5.57 -17.75 -15.06
C ILE A 6 4.13 -17.44 -14.64
N LYS A 7 3.18 -18.33 -14.92
CA LYS A 7 1.77 -18.15 -14.56
C LYS A 7 1.57 -18.10 -13.04
N VAL A 8 2.20 -19.01 -12.28
CA VAL A 8 2.15 -18.99 -10.82
C VAL A 8 2.77 -17.70 -10.26
N ILE A 9 3.92 -17.26 -10.79
CA ILE A 9 4.56 -16.01 -10.36
C ILE A 9 3.65 -14.80 -10.61
N ASN A 10 3.01 -14.73 -11.78
CA ASN A 10 2.07 -13.66 -12.11
C ASN A 10 0.83 -13.68 -11.21
N GLN A 11 0.37 -14.87 -10.84
CA GLN A 11 -0.72 -15.04 -9.89
C GLN A 11 -0.32 -14.51 -8.50
N ILE A 12 0.85 -14.90 -7.98
CA ILE A 12 1.38 -14.41 -6.70
C ILE A 12 1.46 -12.89 -6.71
N GLY A 13 2.01 -12.30 -7.78
CA GLY A 13 2.01 -10.85 -7.94
C GLY A 13 0.60 -10.28 -7.82
N SER A 14 -0.33 -10.75 -8.64
CA SER A 14 -1.71 -10.27 -8.62
C SER A 14 -2.33 -10.37 -7.22
N GLU A 15 -2.11 -11.47 -6.50
CA GLU A 15 -2.57 -11.67 -5.13
C GLU A 15 -1.95 -10.68 -4.14
N ILE A 16 -0.65 -10.36 -4.23
CA ILE A 16 -0.05 -9.29 -3.41
C ILE A 16 -0.75 -7.95 -3.65
N ALA A 17 -1.10 -7.62 -4.90
CA ALA A 17 -1.86 -6.41 -5.20
C ALA A 17 -3.27 -6.44 -4.57
N PHE A 18 -3.92 -7.61 -4.54
CA PHE A 18 -5.19 -7.79 -3.84
C PHE A 18 -5.04 -7.62 -2.33
N LEU A 19 -4.02 -8.24 -1.71
CA LEU A 19 -3.74 -8.09 -0.28
C LEU A 19 -3.50 -6.63 0.09
N PHE A 20 -2.73 -5.89 -0.70
CA PHE A 20 -2.53 -4.46 -0.49
C PHE A 20 -3.86 -3.69 -0.52
N ASN A 21 -4.73 -3.95 -1.50
CA ASN A 21 -6.06 -3.34 -1.54
C ASN A 21 -6.91 -3.68 -0.29
N SER A 22 -6.84 -4.92 0.18
CA SER A 22 -7.53 -5.35 1.41
C SER A 22 -7.02 -4.61 2.64
N VAL A 23 -5.71 -4.37 2.76
CA VAL A 23 -5.14 -3.56 3.86
C VAL A 23 -5.69 -2.13 3.85
N LEU A 24 -5.88 -1.52 2.67
CA LEU A 24 -6.47 -0.18 2.55
C LEU A 24 -7.98 -0.15 2.84
N GLU A 25 -8.61 -1.31 2.96
CA GLU A 25 -10.03 -1.48 3.30
C GLU A 25 -10.25 -1.94 4.75
N GLU A 26 -9.22 -2.47 5.41
CA GLU A 26 -9.27 -2.86 6.82
C GLU A 26 -9.50 -1.64 7.72
N ASP A 27 -10.54 -1.66 8.56
CA ASP A 27 -10.95 -0.51 9.36
C ASP A 27 -9.88 -0.05 10.36
N SER A 28 -9.13 -1.01 10.92
CA SER A 28 -8.03 -0.75 11.88
C SER A 28 -6.91 0.11 11.30
N ILE A 29 -6.71 0.04 9.97
CA ILE A 29 -5.69 0.78 9.23
C ILE A 29 -6.31 1.98 8.51
N SER A 30 -7.46 1.79 7.88
CA SER A 30 -7.96 2.71 6.86
C SER A 30 -8.80 3.87 7.41
N ILE A 31 -9.45 3.67 8.56
CA ILE A 31 -10.28 4.69 9.20
C ILE A 31 -9.39 5.76 9.83
N ASN A 32 -9.58 7.00 9.40
CA ASN A 32 -8.98 8.15 10.08
C ASN A 32 -9.86 8.55 11.27
N SER A 33 -9.34 8.40 12.48
CA SER A 33 -10.05 8.69 13.73
C SER A 33 -10.59 10.12 13.86
N LYS A 34 -10.02 11.11 13.15
CA LYS A 34 -10.49 12.50 13.19
C LYS A 34 -11.75 12.76 12.39
N VAL A 35 -11.95 11.99 11.32
CA VAL A 35 -13.09 12.18 10.40
C VAL A 35 -14.01 10.97 10.36
N ASN A 36 -13.66 9.90 11.08
CA ASN A 36 -14.36 8.63 11.18
C ASN A 36 -14.79 8.06 9.81
N LYS A 37 -13.86 8.14 8.85
CA LYS A 37 -14.06 7.68 7.47
C LYS A 37 -12.80 6.98 6.97
N ASN A 38 -12.98 6.01 6.09
CA ASN A 38 -11.87 5.43 5.34
C ASN A 38 -11.31 6.49 4.38
N THR A 39 -10.05 6.87 4.60
CA THR A 39 -9.35 7.89 3.80
C THR A 39 -8.32 7.29 2.84
N LEU A 40 -8.15 5.97 2.87
CA LEU A 40 -7.17 5.25 2.04
C LEU A 40 -7.81 4.63 0.78
N ARG A 41 -9.08 4.23 0.85
CA ARG A 41 -9.82 3.56 -0.24
C ARG A 41 -9.73 4.26 -1.58
N ASP A 42 -9.88 5.58 -1.59
CA ASP A 42 -9.86 6.41 -2.81
C ASP A 42 -8.60 7.29 -2.92
N SER A 43 -7.60 6.99 -2.08
CA SER A 43 -6.37 7.77 -1.99
C SER A 43 -5.47 7.54 -3.20
N ASN A 44 -4.56 8.49 -3.41
CA ASN A 44 -3.52 8.34 -4.44
C ASN A 44 -2.62 7.14 -4.14
N LEU A 45 -2.49 6.71 -2.87
CA LEU A 45 -1.72 5.52 -2.51
C LEU A 45 -2.25 4.27 -3.21
N ARG A 46 -3.57 4.12 -3.33
CA ARG A 46 -4.20 3.02 -4.07
C ARG A 46 -4.03 3.19 -5.58
N LYS A 47 -4.25 4.40 -6.08
CA LYS A 47 -4.29 4.70 -7.52
C LYS A 47 -2.92 4.63 -8.19
N ASP A 48 -1.89 5.03 -7.47
CA ASP A 48 -0.51 5.09 -8.00
C ASP A 48 0.28 3.84 -7.64
N PHE A 49 -0.36 2.83 -7.02
CA PHE A 49 0.27 1.55 -6.74
C PHE A 49 0.62 0.86 -8.05
N GLN A 50 1.86 0.43 -8.16
CA GLN A 50 2.34 -0.30 -9.33
C GLN A 50 3.01 -1.58 -8.88
N GLN A 51 2.71 -2.64 -9.61
CA GLN A 51 3.40 -3.90 -9.48
C GLN A 51 4.19 -4.17 -10.75
N ASN A 52 5.40 -4.68 -10.56
CA ASN A 52 6.24 -5.14 -11.64
C ASN A 52 6.87 -6.48 -11.29
N ILE A 53 6.99 -7.36 -12.28
CA ILE A 53 7.63 -8.67 -12.10
C ILE A 53 8.84 -8.69 -13.03
N LYS A 54 10.03 -8.81 -12.42
CA LYS A 54 11.29 -8.92 -13.14
C LYS A 54 11.78 -10.35 -13.05
N ILE A 55 11.93 -10.98 -14.22
CA ILE A 55 12.49 -12.32 -14.34
C ILE A 55 13.87 -12.15 -14.95
N THR A 56 14.89 -12.31 -14.12
CA THR A 56 16.31 -12.29 -14.53
C THR A 56 16.93 -13.63 -14.13
N ASP A 57 18.07 -13.63 -13.44
CA ASP A 57 18.61 -14.82 -12.76
C ASP A 57 17.76 -15.20 -11.54
N SER A 58 16.98 -14.26 -11.02
CA SER A 58 15.99 -14.46 -9.97
C SER A 58 14.68 -13.79 -10.33
N VAL A 59 13.61 -14.28 -9.71
CA VAL A 59 12.27 -13.69 -9.82
C VAL A 59 12.14 -12.64 -8.73
N VAL A 60 11.89 -11.40 -9.13
CA VAL A 60 11.66 -10.28 -8.22
C VAL A 60 10.27 -9.71 -8.49
N ILE A 61 9.42 -9.73 -7.46
CA ILE A 61 8.12 -9.06 -7.50
C ILE A 61 8.27 -7.71 -6.78
N GLU A 62 8.29 -6.65 -7.56
CA GLU A 62 8.44 -5.27 -7.08
C GLU A 62 7.07 -4.63 -6.89
N ASN A 63 6.86 -4.05 -5.70
CA ASN A 63 5.68 -3.26 -5.38
C ASN A 63 6.12 -1.82 -5.14
N LEU A 64 5.66 -0.90 -5.97
CA LEU A 64 6.03 0.50 -5.95
C LEU A 64 4.87 1.32 -5.37
N PHE A 65 5.21 2.16 -4.39
CA PHE A 65 4.29 3.05 -3.71
C PHE A 65 4.70 4.50 -3.95
N ASN A 66 3.72 5.40 -4.04
CA ASN A 66 4.04 6.82 -4.02
C ASN A 66 4.54 7.25 -2.63
N HIS A 67 5.23 8.40 -2.57
CA HIS A 67 5.80 8.95 -1.33
C HIS A 67 4.76 9.20 -0.24
N TYR A 68 3.46 9.21 -0.54
CA TYR A 68 2.43 9.40 0.48
C TYR A 68 2.49 8.30 1.56
N ILE A 69 2.93 7.08 1.21
CA ILE A 69 3.04 5.97 2.16
C ILE A 69 3.88 6.33 3.38
N ASP A 70 5.01 7.01 3.20
CA ASP A 70 5.91 7.42 4.29
C ASP A 70 5.21 8.31 5.33
N PHE A 71 4.35 9.20 4.87
CA PHE A 71 3.62 10.11 5.75
C PHE A 71 2.54 9.39 6.55
N ILE A 72 1.96 8.34 5.97
CA ILE A 72 0.91 7.52 6.59
C ILE A 72 1.51 6.56 7.61
N GLU A 73 2.59 5.87 7.24
CA GLU A 73 3.34 4.95 8.09
C GLU A 73 3.91 5.63 9.33
N LYS A 74 4.53 6.81 9.16
CA LYS A 74 5.18 7.49 10.29
C LYS A 74 4.19 8.22 11.19
N GLY A 75 3.01 8.54 10.69
CA GLY A 75 2.12 9.48 11.35
C GLY A 75 2.75 10.88 11.45
N ARG A 76 2.23 11.69 12.37
CA ARG A 76 2.82 12.97 12.76
C ARG A 76 2.56 13.22 14.24
N THR A 77 3.61 13.49 15.01
CA THR A 77 3.45 13.85 16.42
C THR A 77 2.90 15.28 16.58
N PRO A 78 2.16 15.56 17.67
CA PRO A 78 1.71 16.90 18.04
C PRO A 78 2.85 17.92 18.05
N LYS A 79 2.61 19.09 17.46
CA LYS A 79 3.54 20.23 17.35
C LYS A 79 4.90 19.88 16.73
N TYR A 80 4.97 18.83 15.92
CA TYR A 80 6.20 18.44 15.24
C TYR A 80 6.63 19.46 14.18
N LYS A 81 7.89 19.92 14.24
CA LYS A 81 8.49 20.86 13.28
C LYS A 81 7.57 22.05 12.97
N LYS A 82 7.57 22.53 11.72
CA LYS A 82 6.77 23.66 11.26
C LYS A 82 5.33 23.24 10.93
N ILE A 83 4.42 24.19 11.06
CA ILE A 83 3.04 24.08 10.59
C ILE A 83 3.05 23.74 9.08
N PRO A 84 2.24 22.77 8.60
CA PRO A 84 2.14 22.46 7.19
C PRO A 84 1.79 23.70 6.33
N PRO A 85 2.32 23.80 5.11
CA PRO A 85 1.96 24.91 4.23
C PRO A 85 0.47 24.83 3.85
N ILE A 86 -0.24 25.95 3.97
CA ILE A 86 -1.67 26.03 3.62
C ILE A 86 -1.93 25.81 2.13
N SER A 87 -0.92 26.05 1.27
CA SER A 87 -1.02 25.81 -0.17
C SER A 87 -1.28 24.34 -0.49
N SER A 88 -0.71 23.41 0.28
CA SER A 88 -0.92 21.97 0.10
C SER A 88 -2.33 21.51 0.49
N LEU A 89 -3.11 22.36 1.17
CA LEU A 89 -4.47 22.03 1.60
C LEU A 89 -5.54 22.52 0.63
N ARG A 90 -5.20 23.38 -0.34
CA ARG A 90 -6.17 24.05 -1.20
C ARG A 90 -6.98 23.06 -2.04
N ASP A 91 -6.31 22.17 -2.76
CA ASP A 91 -6.98 21.21 -3.66
C ASP A 91 -7.82 20.21 -2.85
N TRP A 92 -7.31 19.79 -1.70
CA TRP A 92 -8.05 18.94 -0.77
C TRP A 92 -9.30 19.64 -0.22
N ALA A 93 -9.19 20.90 0.21
CA ALA A 93 -10.32 21.67 0.73
C ALA A 93 -11.39 21.87 -0.35
N MET A 94 -10.99 22.24 -1.57
CA MET A 94 -11.90 22.40 -2.71
C MET A 94 -12.65 21.11 -3.04
N LYS A 95 -11.95 19.97 -3.09
CA LYS A 95 -12.56 18.66 -3.33
C LYS A 95 -13.58 18.25 -2.26
N ASN A 96 -13.44 18.75 -1.05
CA ASN A 96 -14.32 18.45 0.08
C ASN A 96 -15.37 19.55 0.33
N GLY A 97 -15.50 20.54 -0.56
CA GLY A 97 -16.45 21.65 -0.38
C GLY A 97 -16.13 22.56 0.80
N ILE A 98 -14.87 22.60 1.23
CA ILE A 98 -14.37 23.43 2.34
C ILE A 98 -13.86 24.76 1.76
N ALA A 99 -14.13 25.86 2.46
CA ALA A 99 -13.65 27.18 2.06
C ALA A 99 -12.11 27.21 1.95
N THR A 100 -11.61 27.76 0.83
CA THR A 100 -10.17 27.80 0.51
C THR A 100 -9.51 29.13 0.87
N ASP A 101 -10.16 29.95 1.70
CA ASP A 101 -9.59 31.21 2.17
C ASP A 101 -8.42 30.96 3.15
N ASN A 102 -7.50 31.91 3.24
CA ASN A 102 -6.28 31.75 4.04
C ASN A 102 -6.56 31.46 5.51
N ARG A 103 -7.65 32.00 6.08
CA ARG A 103 -7.99 31.79 7.49
C ARG A 103 -8.45 30.36 7.71
N THR A 104 -9.36 29.85 6.87
CA THR A 104 -9.84 28.45 6.96
C THR A 104 -8.69 27.47 6.78
N LEU A 105 -7.87 27.65 5.75
CA LEU A 105 -6.73 26.75 5.49
C LEU A 105 -5.67 26.84 6.61
N TYR A 106 -5.44 28.02 7.19
CA TYR A 106 -4.56 28.18 8.34
C TYR A 106 -5.08 27.42 9.56
N ILE A 107 -6.38 27.51 9.86
CA ILE A 107 -6.99 26.78 10.98
C ILE A 107 -6.80 25.27 10.80
N ILE A 108 -7.08 24.74 9.61
CA ILE A 108 -6.90 23.30 9.32
C ILE A 108 -5.43 22.91 9.49
N SER A 109 -4.52 23.68 8.90
CA SER A 109 -3.08 23.40 9.01
C SER A 109 -2.60 23.45 10.46
N TYR A 110 -3.04 24.45 11.22
CA TYR A 110 -2.73 24.60 12.63
C TYR A 110 -3.25 23.41 13.45
N VAL A 111 -4.46 22.92 13.19
CA VAL A 111 -5.01 21.74 13.87
C VAL A 111 -4.23 20.47 13.53
N ILE A 112 -3.84 20.28 12.26
CA ILE A 112 -2.96 19.17 11.85
C ILE A 112 -1.63 19.23 12.59
N TRP A 113 -1.02 20.42 12.69
CA TRP A 113 0.21 20.62 13.44
C TRP A 113 0.02 20.39 14.93
N ARG A 114 -1.00 21.01 15.55
CA ARG A 114 -1.25 20.99 16.98
C ARG A 114 -1.52 19.58 17.48
N ASP A 115 -2.35 18.82 16.78
CA ASP A 115 -2.84 17.53 17.25
C ASP A 115 -2.08 16.34 16.63
N GLY A 116 -1.37 16.55 15.53
CA GLY A 116 -0.73 15.44 14.80
C GLY A 116 -1.76 14.45 14.24
N TYR A 117 -1.31 13.27 13.85
CA TYR A 117 -2.15 12.12 13.48
C TYR A 117 -1.39 10.82 13.71
N ALA A 118 -2.12 9.76 14.03
CA ALA A 118 -1.52 8.45 14.29
C ALA A 118 -0.92 7.84 13.01
N ALA A 119 0.16 7.08 13.20
CA ALA A 119 0.70 6.17 12.21
C ALA A 119 -0.33 5.11 11.82
N ARG A 120 -0.29 4.67 10.56
CA ARG A 120 -1.12 3.57 10.05
C ARG A 120 -0.21 2.55 9.37
N PRO A 121 0.04 1.37 9.99
CA PRO A 121 1.06 0.42 9.55
C PRO A 121 0.59 -0.44 8.37
N ILE A 122 0.63 0.13 7.16
CA ILE A 122 0.20 -0.54 5.92
C ILE A 122 1.23 -1.60 5.50
N LEU A 123 2.50 -1.23 5.44
CA LEU A 123 3.60 -2.08 4.99
C LEU A 123 3.79 -3.28 5.92
N SER A 124 3.87 -3.04 7.22
CA SER A 124 3.99 -4.14 8.19
C SER A 124 2.80 -5.10 8.13
N LYS A 125 1.59 -4.61 7.85
CA LYS A 125 0.42 -5.47 7.71
C LYS A 125 0.45 -6.25 6.39
N LEU A 126 0.88 -5.62 5.31
CA LEU A 126 1.04 -6.27 4.02
C LEU A 126 2.10 -7.38 4.11
N ASP A 127 3.25 -7.12 4.74
CA ASP A 127 4.32 -8.10 4.92
C ASP A 127 3.82 -9.34 5.69
N GLU A 128 3.10 -9.14 6.80
CA GLU A 128 2.48 -10.24 7.57
C GLU A 128 1.55 -11.11 6.70
N LEU A 129 0.73 -10.47 5.86
CA LEU A 129 -0.20 -11.16 4.97
C LEU A 129 0.52 -11.92 3.84
N VAL A 130 1.58 -11.32 3.29
CA VAL A 130 2.42 -11.91 2.25
C VAL A 130 3.14 -13.15 2.78
N GLU A 131 3.77 -13.06 3.95
CA GLU A 131 4.43 -14.20 4.61
C GLU A 131 3.43 -15.32 4.86
N LYS A 132 2.27 -15.01 5.44
CA LYS A 132 1.22 -15.99 5.70
C LYS A 132 0.73 -16.69 4.42
N GLN A 133 0.54 -15.94 3.34
CA GLN A 133 0.07 -16.50 2.08
C GLN A 133 1.16 -17.34 1.39
N PHE A 134 2.42 -16.94 1.54
CA PHE A 134 3.57 -17.71 1.07
C PHE A 134 3.68 -19.07 1.77
N ASP A 135 3.60 -19.07 3.10
CA ASP A 135 3.74 -20.29 3.91
C ASP A 135 2.57 -21.25 3.74
N SER A 136 1.37 -20.74 3.42
CA SER A 136 0.17 -21.56 3.33
C SER A 136 -0.11 -22.12 1.93
N ILE A 137 0.08 -21.31 0.88
CA ILE A 137 -0.40 -21.63 -0.47
C ILE A 137 0.72 -21.49 -1.50
N TRP A 138 1.34 -20.30 -1.59
CA TRP A 138 2.21 -20.02 -2.74
C TRP A 138 3.47 -20.87 -2.80
N SER A 139 4.07 -21.21 -1.65
CA SER A 139 5.26 -22.06 -1.61
C SER A 139 4.98 -23.44 -2.18
N LEU A 140 3.83 -24.03 -1.86
CA LEU A 140 3.41 -25.34 -2.36
C LEU A 140 3.08 -25.29 -3.86
N ASP A 141 2.36 -24.25 -4.30
CA ASP A 141 2.02 -24.08 -5.72
C ASP A 141 3.29 -23.92 -6.58
N LEU A 142 4.25 -23.11 -6.12
CA LEU A 142 5.54 -22.97 -6.79
C LEU A 142 6.31 -24.30 -6.82
N PHE A 143 6.37 -25.00 -5.68
CA PHE A 143 7.08 -26.27 -5.58
C PHE A 143 6.52 -27.30 -6.56
N ASN A 144 5.20 -27.48 -6.59
CA ASN A 144 4.54 -28.45 -7.45
C ASN A 144 4.83 -28.18 -8.93
N VAL A 145 4.71 -26.91 -9.36
CA VAL A 145 4.95 -26.56 -10.77
C VAL A 145 6.43 -26.74 -11.16
N ILE A 146 7.37 -26.45 -10.26
CA ILE A 146 8.80 -26.71 -10.49
C ILE A 146 9.07 -28.22 -10.61
N ILE A 147 8.50 -29.04 -9.71
CA ILE A 147 8.67 -30.50 -9.75
C ILE A 147 8.07 -31.08 -11.03
N ASP A 148 6.89 -30.64 -11.43
CA ASP A 148 6.27 -31.07 -12.69
C ASP A 148 7.12 -30.70 -13.90
N GLU A 149 7.77 -29.53 -13.90
CA GLU A 149 8.70 -29.14 -14.95
C GLU A 149 9.95 -30.03 -14.97
N LEU A 150 10.55 -30.31 -13.80
CA LEU A 150 11.72 -31.19 -13.71
C LEU A 150 11.38 -32.61 -14.16
N ASN A 151 10.22 -33.14 -13.75
CA ASN A 151 9.79 -34.47 -14.15
C ASN A 151 9.61 -34.59 -15.66
N LYS A 152 9.05 -33.56 -16.32
CA LYS A 152 8.96 -33.52 -17.79
C LYS A 152 10.35 -33.47 -18.41
N TYR A 153 11.24 -32.62 -17.90
CA TYR A 153 12.59 -32.48 -18.44
C TYR A 153 13.44 -33.76 -18.38
N PHE A 154 13.27 -34.57 -17.32
CA PHE A 154 14.07 -35.79 -17.13
C PHE A 154 13.41 -37.07 -17.68
N ASN A 155 12.08 -37.09 -17.87
CA ASN A 155 11.35 -38.30 -18.28
C ASN A 155 10.72 -38.21 -19.68
N GLU A 156 10.74 -37.05 -20.33
CA GLU A 156 10.41 -36.85 -21.75
C GLU A 156 11.66 -36.45 -22.53
#